data_AF-A0A5J4WBY6-F1
#
_entry.id   AF-A0A5J4WBY6-F1
#
_cell.length_a   1.000
_cell.length_b   1.000
_cell.length_c   1.000
_cell.angle_alpha   90.00
_cell.angle_beta   90.00
_cell.angle_gamma   90.00
#
_symmetry.space_group_name_H-M   'P 1'
#
loop_
_entity.id
_entity.type
_entity.pdbx_description
1 polymer ?
#
loop_
_entity_poly.entity_id
_entity_poly.type
_entity_poly.pdbx_seq_one_letter_code
_entity_poly.pdbx_strand_id
1 'polypeptide(L)'
;MRLYVTHMKEMNPSELNIKTDEIRYIASSVRYDLREGVDDLTVRITNEGVTKIKQSQTILIIVMAISIVFIFVTLIFNSLVWGFDMQAESDRSLRLLDLMPVDENEKEMIFLPSMRTGYVKMDKEREQIMEIGKELIEFIDNKGHISELMSHFNQLMIQTYRTFQAEEKEMRNRKYDLEYAKEHTLIHLLLRQRLTMLGDQLRSSSGKLDSIRSTVRRTLSRLYDKHFCIQDIELVEEMIPPEERVMKNFGQDGDQQAENVQDGDAQSNLESTL
;
A
#
# COMPACT_ATOMS: atom_id res chain seq x y z
N MET A 1 -64.14 -60.80 -21.07
CA MET A 1 -65.30 -59.89 -21.25
C MET A 1 -66.08 -60.15 -22.55
N ARG A 2 -65.44 -60.19 -23.73
CA ARG A 2 -66.14 -60.40 -25.03
C ARG A 2 -66.99 -61.68 -25.12
N LEU A 3 -66.51 -62.80 -24.57
CA LEU A 3 -67.23 -64.08 -24.58
C LEU A 3 -68.57 -64.03 -23.82
N TYR A 4 -68.60 -63.42 -22.63
CA TYR A 4 -69.80 -63.27 -21.80
C TYR A 4 -70.82 -62.28 -22.39
N VAL A 5 -70.34 -61.22 -23.05
CA VAL A 5 -71.20 -60.27 -23.77
C VAL A 5 -71.88 -60.92 -24.98
N THR A 6 -71.20 -61.84 -25.66
CA THR A 6 -71.80 -62.63 -26.73
C THR A 6 -72.83 -63.62 -26.19
N HIS A 7 -72.53 -64.31 -25.08
CA HIS A 7 -73.47 -65.24 -24.44
C HIS A 7 -74.75 -64.56 -23.95
N MET A 8 -74.65 -63.34 -23.40
CA MET A 8 -75.80 -62.53 -22.99
C MET A 8 -76.69 -62.07 -24.15
N LYS A 9 -76.18 -61.98 -25.39
CA LYS A 9 -76.99 -61.62 -26.57
C LYS A 9 -77.92 -62.74 -27.02
N GLU A 10 -77.63 -63.97 -26.61
CA GLU A 10 -78.40 -65.18 -26.95
C GLU A 10 -79.42 -65.55 -25.85
N MET A 11 -79.40 -64.87 -24.71
CA MET A 11 -80.33 -65.06 -23.58
C MET A 11 -81.60 -64.21 -23.70
N ASN A 12 -82.72 -64.72 -23.18
CA ASN A 12 -83.98 -63.98 -23.16
C ASN A 12 -83.87 -62.72 -22.29
N PRO A 13 -84.23 -61.52 -22.82
CA PRO A 13 -84.02 -60.24 -22.12
C PRO A 13 -84.83 -60.10 -20.82
N SER A 14 -85.84 -60.94 -20.62
CA SER A 14 -86.69 -60.96 -19.42
C SER A 14 -86.06 -61.70 -18.23
N GLU A 15 -85.02 -62.52 -18.45
CA GLU A 15 -84.32 -63.29 -17.40
C GLU A 15 -83.03 -62.61 -16.92
N LEU A 16 -82.60 -61.56 -17.62
CA LEU A 16 -81.43 -60.77 -17.26
C LEU A 16 -81.81 -59.79 -16.13
N ASN A 17 -81.32 -60.08 -14.92
CA ASN A 17 -81.48 -59.22 -13.76
C ASN A 17 -80.08 -58.87 -13.19
N ILE A 18 -80.00 -57.81 -12.40
CA ILE A 18 -78.79 -57.35 -11.69
C ILE A 18 -78.19 -58.46 -10.80
N LYS A 19 -78.97 -59.49 -10.46
CA LYS A 19 -78.54 -60.65 -9.68
C LYS A 19 -77.93 -61.79 -10.50
N THR A 20 -78.05 -61.79 -11.83
CA THR A 20 -77.51 -62.86 -12.70
C THR A 20 -75.98 -62.82 -12.73
N ASP A 21 -75.34 -63.98 -12.68
CA ASP A 21 -73.89 -64.08 -12.42
C ASP A 21 -73.03 -63.50 -13.58
N GLU A 22 -73.53 -63.52 -14.82
CA GLU A 22 -72.86 -62.92 -15.98
C GLU A 22 -72.79 -61.39 -15.88
N ILE A 23 -73.88 -60.75 -15.45
CA ILE A 23 -73.93 -59.29 -15.22
C ILE A 23 -73.03 -58.92 -14.03
N ARG A 24 -73.01 -59.73 -12.97
CA ARG A 24 -72.13 -59.53 -11.82
C ARG A 24 -70.65 -59.66 -12.21
N TYR A 25 -70.31 -60.64 -13.05
CA TYR A 25 -68.96 -60.84 -13.54
C TYR A 25 -68.49 -59.65 -14.40
N ILE A 26 -69.31 -59.19 -15.35
CA ILE A 26 -68.99 -58.02 -16.17
C ILE A 26 -68.83 -56.78 -15.29
N ALA A 27 -69.76 -56.54 -14.35
CA ALA A 27 -69.68 -55.40 -13.43
C ALA A 27 -68.42 -55.45 -12.56
N SER A 28 -68.04 -56.64 -12.05
CA SER A 28 -66.81 -56.81 -11.27
C SER A 28 -65.54 -56.62 -12.11
N SER A 29 -65.54 -57.09 -13.36
CA SER A 29 -64.42 -56.93 -14.30
C SER A 29 -64.22 -55.46 -14.68
N VAL A 30 -65.31 -54.74 -14.96
CA VAL A 30 -65.27 -53.30 -15.24
C VAL A 30 -64.78 -52.53 -14.01
N ARG A 31 -65.25 -52.90 -12.81
CA ARG A 31 -64.81 -52.25 -11.56
C ARG A 31 -63.33 -52.51 -11.27
N TYR A 32 -62.85 -53.72 -11.56
CA TYR A 32 -61.45 -54.09 -11.39
C TYR A 32 -60.55 -53.33 -12.38
N ASP A 33 -60.93 -53.28 -13.66
CA ASP A 33 -60.20 -52.55 -14.71
C ASP A 33 -60.17 -51.03 -14.44
N LEU A 34 -61.30 -50.45 -13.99
CA LEU A 34 -61.36 -49.05 -13.57
C LEU A 34 -60.48 -48.79 -12.35
N ARG A 35 -60.42 -49.71 -11.39
CA ARG A 35 -59.57 -49.56 -10.20
C ARG A 35 -58.10 -49.62 -10.59
N GLU A 36 -57.69 -50.61 -11.38
CA GLU A 36 -56.32 -50.78 -11.84
C GLU A 36 -55.87 -49.61 -12.74
N GLY A 37 -56.77 -49.13 -13.62
CA GLY A 37 -56.51 -47.95 -14.46
C GLY A 37 -56.37 -46.65 -13.65
N VAL A 38 -57.17 -46.46 -12.60
CA VAL A 38 -57.04 -45.32 -11.69
C VAL A 38 -55.73 -45.42 -10.88
N ASP A 39 -55.37 -46.61 -10.42
CA ASP A 39 -54.12 -46.84 -9.69
C ASP A 39 -52.90 -46.58 -10.61
N ASP A 40 -52.89 -47.09 -11.85
CA ASP A 40 -51.81 -46.84 -12.83
C ASP A 40 -51.72 -45.35 -13.19
N LEU A 41 -52.85 -44.67 -13.43
CA LEU A 41 -52.87 -43.24 -13.71
C LEU A 41 -52.31 -42.43 -12.54
N THR A 42 -52.67 -42.80 -11.31
CA THR A 42 -52.18 -42.15 -10.09
C THR A 42 -50.66 -42.31 -9.96
N VAL A 43 -50.14 -43.51 -10.21
CA VAL A 43 -48.70 -43.78 -10.18
C VAL A 43 -47.96 -42.99 -11.27
N ARG A 44 -48.51 -42.92 -12.50
CA ARG A 44 -47.91 -42.14 -13.59
C ARG A 44 -47.88 -40.65 -13.29
N ILE A 45 -48.99 -40.06 -12.86
CA ILE A 45 -49.07 -38.64 -12.49
C ILE A 45 -48.08 -38.34 -11.36
N THR A 46 -47.99 -39.23 -10.36
CA THR A 46 -47.06 -39.08 -9.24
C THR A 46 -45.60 -39.13 -9.72
N ASN A 47 -45.26 -40.12 -10.56
CA ASN A 47 -43.89 -40.28 -11.07
C ASN A 47 -43.49 -39.13 -12.00
N GLU A 48 -44.37 -38.67 -12.87
CA GLU A 48 -44.15 -37.49 -13.71
C GLU A 48 -43.99 -36.23 -12.86
N GLY A 49 -44.84 -36.05 -11.84
CA GLY A 49 -44.74 -34.95 -10.89
C GLY A 49 -43.39 -34.94 -10.16
N VAL A 50 -42.97 -36.08 -9.59
CA VAL A 50 -41.67 -36.22 -8.92
C VAL A 50 -40.51 -35.94 -9.89
N THR A 51 -40.61 -36.40 -11.14
CA THR A 51 -39.56 -36.17 -12.14
C THR A 51 -39.46 -34.71 -12.52
N LYS A 52 -40.58 -34.01 -12.69
CA LYS A 52 -40.61 -32.56 -12.95
C LYS A 52 -40.05 -31.76 -11.78
N ILE A 53 -40.36 -32.15 -10.54
CA ILE A 53 -39.80 -31.51 -9.35
C ILE A 53 -38.28 -31.69 -9.32
N LYS A 54 -37.78 -32.91 -9.55
CA LYS A 54 -36.33 -33.17 -9.59
C LYS A 54 -35.62 -32.37 -10.68
N GLN A 55 -36.20 -32.29 -11.88
CA GLN A 55 -35.67 -31.46 -12.96
C GLN A 55 -35.62 -29.97 -12.58
N SER A 56 -36.68 -29.46 -11.96
CA SER A 56 -36.73 -28.07 -11.48
C SER A 56 -35.67 -27.79 -10.41
N GLN A 57 -35.48 -28.70 -9.45
CA GLN A 57 -34.44 -28.58 -8.43
C GLN A 57 -33.03 -28.52 -9.04
N THR A 58 -32.73 -29.40 -10.00
CA THR A 58 -31.42 -29.40 -10.68
C THR A 58 -31.16 -28.10 -11.42
N ILE A 59 -32.16 -27.55 -12.12
CA ILE A 59 -32.02 -26.27 -12.84
C ILE A 59 -31.77 -25.12 -11.85
N LEU A 60 -32.49 -25.08 -10.72
CA LEU A 60 -32.30 -24.05 -9.70
C LEU A 60 -30.87 -24.06 -9.12
N ILE A 61 -30.31 -25.25 -8.86
CA ILE A 61 -28.94 -25.39 -8.37
C ILE A 61 -27.93 -24.85 -9.39
N ILE A 62 -28.12 -25.16 -10.68
CA ILE A 62 -27.24 -24.66 -11.76
C ILE A 62 -27.29 -23.14 -11.84
N VAL A 63 -28.49 -22.55 -11.83
CA VAL A 63 -28.67 -21.08 -11.88
C VAL A 63 -28.02 -20.42 -10.67
N MET A 64 -28.22 -20.96 -9.47
CA MET A 64 -27.61 -20.43 -8.24
C MET A 64 -26.08 -20.44 -8.30
N ALA A 65 -25.47 -21.53 -8.78
CA ALA A 65 -24.02 -21.61 -8.95
C ALA A 65 -23.50 -20.55 -9.94
N ILE A 66 -24.17 -20.36 -11.07
CA ILE A 66 -23.78 -19.36 -12.07
C ILE A 66 -23.91 -17.94 -11.50
N SER A 67 -24.98 -17.63 -10.76
CA SER A 67 -25.18 -16.32 -10.14
C SER A 67 -24.09 -15.98 -9.13
N ILE A 68 -23.64 -16.96 -8.32
CA ILE A 68 -22.54 -16.77 -7.37
C ILE A 68 -21.24 -16.43 -8.12
N VAL A 69 -20.91 -17.19 -9.17
CA VAL A 69 -19.72 -16.93 -9.99
C VAL A 69 -19.79 -15.54 -10.62
N PHE A 70 -20.95 -15.13 -11.13
CA PHE A 70 -21.14 -13.82 -11.73
C PHE A 70 -20.92 -12.68 -10.71
N ILE A 71 -21.44 -12.82 -9.49
CA ILE A 71 -21.22 -11.85 -8.40
C ILE A 71 -19.73 -11.74 -8.03
N PHE A 72 -19.02 -12.86 -7.96
CA PHE A 72 -17.58 -12.82 -7.69
C PHE A 72 -16.80 -12.12 -8.79
N VAL A 73 -17.13 -12.41 -10.04
CA VAL A 73 -16.49 -11.76 -11.20
C VAL A 73 -16.72 -10.26 -11.16
N THR A 74 -17.96 -9.80 -10.96
CA THR A 74 -18.26 -8.35 -10.90
C THR A 74 -17.58 -7.66 -9.73
N LEU A 75 -17.48 -8.32 -8.57
CA LEU A 75 -16.77 -7.80 -7.40
C LEU A 75 -15.27 -7.62 -7.70
N ILE A 76 -14.62 -8.62 -8.28
CA ILE A 76 -13.19 -8.56 -8.63
C ILE A 76 -12.91 -7.41 -9.61
N PHE A 77 -13.68 -7.31 -10.70
CA PHE A 77 -13.48 -6.25 -11.68
C PHE A 77 -13.70 -4.86 -11.10
N ASN A 78 -14.72 -4.68 -10.26
CA ASN A 78 -15.00 -3.40 -9.62
C ASN A 78 -13.90 -3.00 -8.61
N SER A 79 -13.47 -3.94 -7.76
CA SER A 79 -12.42 -3.68 -6.76
C SER A 79 -11.07 -3.39 -7.39
N LEU A 80 -10.72 -4.04 -8.51
CA LEU A 80 -9.45 -3.81 -9.20
C LEU A 80 -9.38 -2.41 -9.82
N VAL A 81 -10.43 -2.01 -10.55
CA VAL A 81 -10.50 -0.67 -11.15
C VAL A 81 -10.42 0.41 -10.07
N TRP A 82 -11.20 0.25 -9.00
CA TRP A 82 -11.16 1.17 -7.85
C TRP A 82 -9.76 1.24 -7.21
N GLY A 83 -9.08 0.10 -7.04
CA GLY A 83 -7.74 0.06 -6.46
C GLY A 83 -6.71 0.84 -7.29
N PHE A 84 -6.75 0.70 -8.61
CA PHE A 84 -5.86 1.45 -9.50
C PHE A 84 -6.15 2.96 -9.48
N ASP A 85 -7.42 3.35 -9.53
CA ASP A 85 -7.82 4.76 -9.48
C ASP A 85 -7.43 5.41 -8.14
N MET A 86 -7.63 4.68 -7.03
CA MET A 86 -7.29 5.14 -5.69
C MET A 86 -5.78 5.31 -5.51
N GLN A 87 -4.98 4.41 -6.08
CA GLN A 87 -3.52 4.53 -6.04
C GLN A 87 -3.04 5.77 -6.81
N ALA A 88 -3.61 6.03 -7.99
CA ALA A 88 -3.29 7.21 -8.78
C ALA A 88 -3.66 8.52 -8.06
N GLU A 89 -4.82 8.58 -7.40
CA GLU A 89 -5.23 9.75 -6.61
C GLU A 89 -4.44 9.91 -5.31
N SER A 90 -4.03 8.80 -4.68
CA SER A 90 -3.13 8.83 -3.52
C SER A 90 -1.77 9.43 -3.91
N ASP A 91 -1.18 9.02 -5.04
CA ASP A 91 0.09 9.57 -5.52
C ASP A 91 0.00 11.06 -5.84
N ARG A 92 -1.13 11.52 -6.40
CA ARG A 92 -1.40 12.96 -6.62
C ARG A 92 -1.50 13.71 -5.30
N SER A 93 -2.21 13.16 -4.32
CA SER A 93 -2.40 13.76 -3.00
C SER A 93 -1.08 13.86 -2.23
N LEU A 94 -0.22 12.83 -2.31
CA LEU A 94 1.13 12.84 -1.75
C LEU A 94 1.99 13.98 -2.32
N ARG A 95 1.92 14.21 -3.63
CA ARG A 95 2.63 15.33 -4.27
C ARG A 95 2.11 16.70 -3.80
N LEU A 96 0.85 16.80 -3.38
CA LEU A 96 0.31 18.04 -2.80
C LEU A 96 0.76 18.24 -1.35
N LEU A 97 0.90 17.16 -0.56
CA LEU A 97 1.56 17.22 0.75
C LEU A 97 3.03 17.66 0.62
N ASP A 98 3.66 17.36 -0.51
CA ASP A 98 4.99 17.86 -0.82
C ASP A 98 5.05 19.36 -1.11
N LEU A 99 3.92 19.98 -1.44
CA LEU A 99 3.80 21.42 -1.68
C LEU A 99 3.25 22.20 -0.47
N MET A 100 2.82 21.51 0.59
CA MET A 100 2.40 22.18 1.82
C MET A 100 3.63 22.82 2.47
N PRO A 101 3.58 24.12 2.85
CA PRO A 101 4.67 24.74 3.61
C PRO A 101 4.80 23.99 4.93
N VAL A 102 5.93 23.30 5.11
CA VAL A 102 6.31 22.74 6.40
C VAL A 102 6.79 23.91 7.25
N ASP A 103 6.32 23.98 8.51
CA ASP A 103 6.64 25.05 9.46
C ASP A 103 8.13 25.43 9.40
N GLU A 104 8.41 26.73 9.30
CA GLU A 104 9.75 27.34 9.22
C GLU A 104 10.64 27.08 10.46
N ASN A 105 10.20 26.22 11.39
CA ASN A 105 10.81 26.04 12.71
C ASN A 105 11.62 24.73 12.88
N GLU A 106 11.65 23.83 11.90
CA GLU A 106 12.62 22.74 11.94
C GLU A 106 13.95 23.25 11.41
N LYS A 107 14.98 23.32 12.26
CA LYS A 107 16.35 23.64 11.82
C LYS A 107 16.76 22.63 10.73
N GLU A 108 16.71 23.08 9.49
CA GLU A 108 16.91 22.22 8.33
C GLU A 108 18.39 21.82 8.21
N MET A 109 18.66 20.54 7.95
CA MET A 109 19.98 19.97 7.70
C MET A 109 20.99 20.06 8.89
N ILE A 110 20.57 19.62 10.08
CA ILE A 110 21.51 19.38 11.20
C ILE A 110 22.06 17.96 11.13
N PHE A 111 23.37 17.81 11.31
CA PHE A 111 23.97 16.50 11.52
C PHE A 111 23.54 15.92 12.88
N LEU A 112 22.59 14.98 12.85
CA LEU A 112 22.02 14.39 14.06
C LEU A 112 22.97 13.34 14.68
N PRO A 113 22.92 13.13 16.02
CA PRO A 113 23.65 12.04 16.66
C PRO A 113 23.33 10.65 16.08
N SER A 114 22.12 10.45 15.56
CA SER A 114 21.70 9.20 14.90
C SER A 114 22.37 8.96 13.55
N MET A 115 22.93 9.99 12.90
CA MET A 115 23.67 9.88 11.64
C MET A 115 25.17 9.59 11.86
N ARG A 116 25.62 9.57 13.12
CA ARG A 116 27.01 9.27 13.46
C ARG A 116 27.25 7.77 13.42
N THR A 117 28.23 7.39 12.61
CA THR A 117 28.64 5.99 12.45
C THR A 117 29.68 5.56 13.47
N GLY A 118 30.26 6.51 14.22
CA GLY A 118 31.31 6.24 15.20
C GLY A 118 32.70 6.13 14.56
N TYR A 119 32.80 6.27 13.25
CA TYR A 119 34.06 6.39 12.52
C TYR A 119 34.33 7.84 12.15
N VAL A 120 35.30 8.43 12.87
CA VAL A 120 35.59 9.88 12.86
C VAL A 120 35.83 10.43 11.46
N LYS A 121 36.46 9.66 10.57
CA LYS A 121 36.79 10.11 9.21
C LYS A 121 35.52 10.30 8.38
N MET A 122 34.59 9.35 8.41
CA MET A 122 33.32 9.47 7.66
C MET A 122 32.40 10.51 8.31
N ASP A 123 32.30 10.51 9.64
CA ASP A 123 31.45 11.46 10.35
C ASP A 123 31.88 12.92 10.09
N LYS A 124 33.20 13.19 10.03
CA LYS A 124 33.73 14.53 9.68
C LYS A 124 33.39 14.95 8.25
N GLU A 125 33.51 14.04 7.29
CA GLU A 125 33.20 14.34 5.89
C GLU A 125 31.69 14.59 5.69
N ARG A 126 30.83 13.89 6.44
CA ARG A 126 29.37 14.12 6.45
C ARG A 126 28.97 15.42 7.15
N GLU A 127 29.62 15.75 8.27
CA GLU A 127 29.43 17.03 8.96
C GLU A 127 29.72 18.20 8.01
N GLN A 128 30.79 18.12 7.22
CA GLN A 128 31.10 19.11 6.19
C GLN A 128 30.02 19.22 5.09
N ILE A 129 29.40 18.11 4.67
CA ILE A 129 28.27 18.14 3.72
C ILE A 129 27.07 18.85 4.35
N MET A 130 26.78 18.57 5.62
CA MET A 130 25.68 19.18 6.37
C MET A 130 25.88 20.68 6.59
N GLU A 131 27.09 21.10 6.95
CA GLU A 131 27.44 22.52 7.12
C GLU A 131 27.28 23.31 5.81
N ILE A 132 27.86 22.83 4.70
CA ILE A 132 27.75 23.50 3.39
C ILE A 132 26.29 23.49 2.91
N GLY A 133 25.55 22.42 3.16
CA GLY A 133 24.14 22.33 2.82
C GLY A 133 23.27 23.30 3.63
N LYS A 134 23.59 23.51 4.91
CA LYS A 134 22.95 24.52 5.76
C LYS A 134 23.22 25.94 5.27
N GLU A 135 24.47 26.27 4.93
CA GLU A 135 24.82 27.57 4.33
C GLU A 135 24.05 27.80 3.02
N LEU A 136 23.90 26.77 2.20
CA LEU A 136 23.11 26.83 0.98
C LEU A 136 21.62 27.09 1.25
N ILE A 137 21.03 26.44 2.26
CA ILE A 137 19.63 26.68 2.67
C ILE A 137 19.44 28.11 3.18
N GLU A 138 20.34 28.59 4.04
CA GLU A 138 20.32 29.98 4.52
C GLU A 138 20.42 30.97 3.35
N PHE A 139 21.21 30.66 2.33
CA PHE A 139 21.31 31.48 1.13
C PHE A 139 20.04 31.45 0.26
N ILE A 140 19.34 30.31 0.20
CA ILE A 140 18.04 30.16 -0.46
C ILE A 140 16.98 31.00 0.25
N ASP A 141 16.93 30.95 1.58
CA ASP A 141 15.95 31.66 2.41
C ASP A 141 16.15 33.18 2.34
N ASN A 142 17.42 33.64 2.32
CA ASN A 142 17.77 35.04 2.12
C ASN A 142 17.52 35.56 0.70
N LYS A 143 16.93 34.74 -0.19
CA LYS A 143 16.63 35.06 -1.59
C LYS A 143 17.83 35.61 -2.38
N GLY A 144 19.04 35.17 -2.03
CA GLY A 144 20.29 35.70 -2.57
C GLY A 144 20.43 35.60 -4.10
N HIS A 145 21.43 36.28 -4.66
CA HIS A 145 21.61 36.34 -6.11
C HIS A 145 21.90 34.96 -6.69
N ILE A 146 21.32 34.64 -7.86
CA ILE A 146 21.39 33.28 -8.45
C ILE A 146 22.83 32.82 -8.71
N SER A 147 23.75 33.73 -9.04
CA SER A 147 25.16 33.37 -9.26
C SER A 147 25.86 32.89 -8.00
N GLU A 148 25.58 33.53 -6.86
CA GLU A 148 26.14 33.16 -5.55
C GLU A 148 25.48 31.88 -5.05
N LEU A 149 24.17 31.72 -5.26
CA LEU A 149 23.46 30.48 -4.96
C LEU A 149 24.08 29.28 -5.71
N MET A 150 24.37 29.47 -7.00
CA MET A 150 25.02 28.44 -7.82
C MET A 150 26.47 28.17 -7.40
N SER A 151 27.17 29.15 -6.84
CA SER A 151 28.51 28.93 -6.27
C SER A 151 28.44 27.98 -5.06
N HIS A 152 27.56 28.26 -4.09
CA HIS A 152 27.35 27.39 -2.92
C HIS A 152 26.84 26.00 -3.34
N PHE A 153 25.95 25.95 -4.34
CA PHE A 153 25.47 24.68 -4.90
C PHE A 153 26.61 23.83 -5.50
N ASN A 154 27.52 24.47 -6.24
CA ASN A 154 28.68 23.80 -6.80
C ASN A 154 29.65 23.33 -5.71
N GLN A 155 29.82 24.09 -4.62
CA GLN A 155 30.61 23.67 -3.48
C GLN A 155 30.04 22.40 -2.84
N LEU A 156 28.72 22.35 -2.63
CA LEU A 156 28.05 21.15 -2.10
C LEU A 156 28.21 19.94 -3.04
N MET A 157 28.05 20.14 -4.34
CA MET A 157 28.28 19.10 -5.37
C MET A 157 29.70 18.54 -5.31
N ILE A 158 30.71 19.41 -5.21
CA ILE A 158 32.12 19.03 -5.16
C ILE A 158 32.42 18.28 -3.86
N GLN A 159 31.91 18.77 -2.72
CA GLN A 159 32.11 18.11 -1.44
C GLN A 159 31.48 16.72 -1.43
N THR A 160 30.22 16.61 -1.84
CA THR A 160 29.51 15.33 -1.94
C THR A 160 30.27 14.32 -2.80
N TYR A 161 30.78 14.77 -3.96
CA TYR A 161 31.58 13.92 -4.83
C TYR A 161 32.87 13.41 -4.16
N ARG A 162 33.57 14.29 -3.43
CA ARG A 162 34.81 13.93 -2.76
C ARG A 162 34.58 12.92 -1.64
N THR A 163 33.56 13.13 -0.81
CA THR A 163 33.16 12.21 0.27
C THR A 163 32.82 10.83 -0.29
N PHE A 164 31.94 10.76 -1.29
CA PHE A 164 31.57 9.47 -1.91
C PHE A 164 32.76 8.76 -2.56
N GLN A 165 33.69 9.49 -3.20
CA GLN A 165 34.91 8.87 -3.71
C GLN A 165 35.85 8.36 -2.61
N ALA A 166 35.94 9.07 -1.49
CA ALA A 166 36.75 8.67 -0.36
C ALA A 166 36.20 7.37 0.26
N GLU A 167 34.88 7.29 0.41
CA GLU A 167 34.15 6.11 0.87
C GLU A 167 34.30 4.92 -0.08
N GLU A 168 34.09 5.12 -1.39
CA GLU A 168 34.31 4.08 -2.41
C GLU A 168 35.76 3.60 -2.48
N LYS A 169 36.73 4.46 -2.18
CA LYS A 169 38.13 4.07 -2.04
C LYS A 169 38.37 3.26 -0.79
N GLU A 170 37.74 3.63 0.34
CA GLU A 170 37.82 2.89 1.60
C GLU A 170 37.21 1.48 1.46
N MET A 171 36.02 1.36 0.85
CA MET A 171 35.37 0.08 0.54
C MET A 171 36.30 -0.86 -0.26
N ARG A 172 36.99 -0.32 -1.27
CA ARG A 172 37.96 -1.08 -2.08
C ARG A 172 39.19 -1.49 -1.28
N ASN A 173 39.73 -0.60 -0.45
CA ASN A 173 40.92 -0.89 0.35
C ASN A 173 40.66 -1.99 1.38
N ARG A 174 39.46 -2.00 1.97
CA ARG A 174 39.06 -2.96 3.01
C ARG A 174 38.47 -4.26 2.45
N LYS A 175 38.41 -4.41 1.11
CA LYS A 175 37.86 -5.58 0.41
C LYS A 175 36.42 -5.89 0.86
N TYR A 176 35.60 -4.85 0.96
CA TYR A 176 34.16 -4.98 1.17
C TYR A 176 33.53 -5.84 0.06
N ASP A 177 32.39 -6.47 0.35
CA ASP A 177 31.73 -7.34 -0.62
C ASP A 177 31.41 -6.58 -1.92
N LEU A 178 31.69 -7.23 -3.06
CA LEU A 178 31.63 -6.59 -4.36
C LEU A 178 30.20 -6.22 -4.77
N GLU A 179 29.21 -7.03 -4.41
CA GLU A 179 27.82 -6.77 -4.76
C GLU A 179 27.26 -5.63 -3.91
N TYR A 180 27.50 -5.66 -2.59
CA TYR A 180 27.10 -4.56 -1.70
C TYR A 180 27.83 -3.25 -2.03
N ALA A 181 29.12 -3.29 -2.38
CA ALA A 181 29.86 -2.11 -2.82
C ALA A 181 29.27 -1.47 -4.08
N LYS A 182 28.83 -2.29 -5.05
CA LYS A 182 28.18 -1.80 -6.28
C LYS A 182 26.84 -1.14 -5.98
N GLU A 183 26.03 -1.74 -5.12
CA GLU A 183 24.74 -1.18 -4.71
C GLU A 183 24.93 0.18 -4.02
N HIS A 184 25.87 0.25 -3.08
CA HIS A 184 26.20 1.48 -2.37
C HIS A 184 26.73 2.58 -3.31
N THR A 185 27.60 2.22 -4.27
CA THR A 185 28.09 3.14 -5.31
C THR A 185 26.96 3.63 -6.23
N LEU A 186 25.97 2.78 -6.52
CA LEU A 186 24.79 3.17 -7.30
C LEU A 186 23.96 4.23 -6.56
N ILE A 187 23.82 4.09 -5.24
CA ILE A 187 23.15 5.09 -4.39
C ILE A 187 23.88 6.44 -4.46
N HIS A 188 25.21 6.45 -4.34
CA HIS A 188 26.01 7.68 -4.52
C HIS A 188 25.75 8.35 -5.87
N LEU A 189 25.69 7.56 -6.95
CA LEU A 189 25.39 8.08 -8.28
C LEU A 189 24.00 8.71 -8.35
N LEU A 190 22.99 8.05 -7.79
CA LEU A 190 21.61 8.56 -7.77
C LEU A 190 21.49 9.85 -6.94
N LEU A 191 22.15 9.93 -5.78
CA LEU A 191 22.16 11.14 -4.97
C LEU A 191 22.81 12.32 -5.69
N ARG A 192 23.92 12.08 -6.39
CA ARG A 192 24.59 13.09 -7.21
C ARG A 192 23.75 13.55 -8.39
N GLN A 193 23.05 12.63 -9.06
CA GLN A 193 22.12 12.96 -10.15
C GLN A 193 20.97 13.83 -9.64
N ARG A 194 20.36 13.47 -8.50
CA ARG A 194 19.32 14.27 -7.85
C ARG A 194 19.82 15.68 -7.51
N LEU A 195 21.00 15.78 -6.90
CA LEU A 195 21.60 17.07 -6.59
C LEU A 195 21.83 17.89 -7.88
N THR A 196 22.31 17.27 -8.96
CA THR A 196 22.50 17.98 -10.25
C THR A 196 21.18 18.52 -10.80
N MET A 197 20.11 17.72 -10.75
CA MET A 197 18.77 18.13 -11.20
C MET A 197 18.22 19.31 -10.39
N LEU A 198 18.44 19.34 -9.07
CA LEU A 198 18.04 20.48 -8.22
C LEU A 198 18.76 21.76 -8.63
N GLY A 199 20.06 21.69 -8.92
CA GLY A 199 20.84 22.83 -9.42
C GLY A 199 20.34 23.34 -10.77
N ASP A 200 19.98 22.43 -11.68
CA ASP A 200 19.46 22.80 -13.00
C ASP A 200 18.06 23.44 -12.93
N GLN A 201 17.21 23.01 -11.98
CA GLN A 201 15.92 23.64 -11.71
C GLN A 201 16.08 25.07 -11.18
N LEU A 202 17.07 25.32 -10.32
CA LEU A 202 17.40 26.66 -9.85
C LEU A 202 17.91 27.55 -11.01
N ARG A 203 18.67 27.00 -11.96
CA ARG A 203 19.17 27.75 -13.13
C ARG A 203 18.09 28.10 -14.15
N SER A 204 17.15 27.20 -14.40
CA SER A 204 16.24 27.27 -15.56
C SER A 204 14.96 28.08 -15.32
N SER A 205 14.80 28.67 -14.13
CA SER A 205 13.50 29.17 -13.66
C SER A 205 13.29 30.66 -13.93
N SER A 206 12.64 30.99 -15.05
CA SER A 206 12.39 32.39 -15.45
C SER A 206 11.09 33.01 -14.89
N GLY A 207 10.38 32.37 -13.95
CA GLY A 207 9.10 32.93 -13.47
C GLY A 207 8.47 32.35 -12.19
N LYS A 208 8.95 31.23 -11.65
CA LYS A 208 8.45 30.63 -10.39
C LYS A 208 9.57 30.37 -9.38
N LEU A 209 10.49 31.32 -9.26
CA LEU A 209 11.71 31.17 -8.46
C LEU A 209 11.43 30.83 -6.99
N ASP A 210 10.45 31.47 -6.36
CA ASP A 210 10.16 31.24 -4.93
C ASP A 210 9.63 29.81 -4.65
N SER A 211 8.74 29.29 -5.51
CA SER A 211 8.24 27.91 -5.39
C SER A 211 9.35 26.88 -5.63
N ILE A 212 10.25 27.16 -6.59
CA ILE A 212 11.38 26.28 -6.90
C ILE A 212 12.41 26.32 -5.78
N ARG A 213 12.71 27.49 -5.23
CA ARG A 213 13.57 27.66 -4.05
C ARG A 213 13.04 26.86 -2.86
N SER A 214 11.75 26.97 -2.55
CA SER A 214 11.11 26.20 -1.48
C SER A 214 11.18 24.68 -1.72
N THR A 215 10.93 24.24 -2.96
CA THR A 215 11.00 22.81 -3.33
C THR A 215 12.43 22.28 -3.23
N VAL A 216 13.41 23.04 -3.72
CA VAL A 216 14.82 22.66 -3.69
C VAL A 216 15.34 22.63 -2.26
N ARG A 217 14.97 23.62 -1.44
CA ARG A 217 15.26 23.67 -0.01
C ARG A 217 14.76 22.39 0.68
N ARG A 218 13.46 22.11 0.59
CA ARG A 218 12.83 20.91 1.18
C ARG A 218 13.49 19.60 0.72
N THR A 219 13.80 19.50 -0.57
CA THR A 219 14.41 18.29 -1.13
C THR A 219 15.85 18.12 -0.64
N LEU A 220 16.60 19.23 -0.54
CA LEU A 220 17.98 19.23 -0.08
C LEU A 220 18.08 18.85 1.39
N SER A 221 17.21 19.40 2.23
CA SER A 221 17.17 19.15 3.68
C SER A 221 16.96 17.67 4.04
N ARG A 222 16.43 16.87 3.11
CA ARG A 222 16.14 15.43 3.30
C ARG A 222 16.96 14.52 2.38
N LEU A 223 17.83 15.08 1.55
CA LEU A 223 18.49 14.35 0.46
C LEU A 223 19.37 13.21 0.98
N TYR A 224 20.04 13.44 2.11
CA TYR A 224 21.03 12.53 2.68
C TYR A 224 20.50 11.71 3.85
N ASP A 225 19.35 12.05 4.44
CA ASP A 225 18.86 11.47 5.70
C ASP A 225 18.82 9.95 5.68
N LYS A 226 18.20 9.36 4.65
CA LYS A 226 18.09 7.91 4.53
C LYS A 226 19.45 7.24 4.36
N HIS A 227 20.33 7.87 3.61
CA HIS A 227 21.65 7.33 3.31
C HIS A 227 22.52 7.34 4.58
N PHE A 228 22.59 8.47 5.27
CA PHE A 228 23.40 8.64 6.48
C PHE A 228 22.83 7.90 7.71
N CYS A 229 21.51 7.79 7.86
CA CYS A 229 20.88 7.12 9.01
C CYS A 229 20.80 5.59 8.88
N ILE A 230 20.96 5.03 7.69
CA ILE A 230 20.71 3.59 7.46
C ILE A 230 21.90 2.98 6.73
N GLN A 231 22.09 3.36 5.46
CA GLN A 231 23.00 2.67 4.54
C GLN A 231 24.47 2.82 4.96
N ASP A 232 24.80 3.98 5.48
CA ASP A 232 26.15 4.32 5.95
C ASP A 232 26.48 3.70 7.30
N ILE A 233 25.47 3.53 8.15
CA ILE A 233 25.60 2.82 9.43
C ILE A 233 25.82 1.34 9.16
N GLU A 234 25.01 0.73 8.29
CA GLU A 234 25.16 -0.65 7.84
C GLU A 234 26.56 -0.88 7.24
N LEU A 235 27.03 0.02 6.38
CA LEU A 235 28.37 -0.06 5.80
C LEU A 235 29.46 -0.06 6.88
N VAL A 236 29.40 0.87 7.83
CA VAL A 236 30.40 0.95 8.91
C VAL A 236 30.30 -0.26 9.83
N GLU A 237 29.09 -0.79 10.06
CA GLU A 237 28.83 -1.98 10.85
C GLU A 237 29.50 -3.25 10.28
N GLU A 238 29.61 -3.35 8.97
CA GLU A 238 30.25 -4.48 8.31
C GLU A 238 31.74 -4.24 8.00
N MET A 239 32.13 -3.02 7.64
CA MET A 239 33.46 -2.71 7.12
C MET A 239 34.50 -2.36 8.20
N ILE A 240 34.09 -1.76 9.31
CA ILE A 240 35.01 -1.15 10.29
C ILE A 240 35.06 -2.00 11.56
N PRO A 241 36.22 -2.53 11.98
CA PRO A 241 36.32 -3.27 13.23
C PRO A 241 35.86 -2.43 14.43
N PRO A 242 35.25 -3.04 15.46
CA PRO A 242 34.75 -2.31 16.63
C PRO A 242 35.84 -1.56 17.40
N GLU A 243 37.12 -1.94 17.28
CA GLU A 243 38.23 -1.20 17.92
C GLU A 243 38.54 0.15 17.25
N GLU A 244 38.19 0.32 15.98
CA GLU A 244 38.35 1.57 15.23
C GLU A 244 37.11 2.48 15.33
N ARG A 245 36.02 1.97 15.91
CA ARG A 245 34.83 2.75 16.21
C ARG A 245 34.98 3.36 17.59
N VAL A 246 34.75 4.66 17.70
CA VAL A 246 34.67 5.30 19.02
C VAL A 246 33.48 4.66 19.74
N MET A 247 33.75 4.00 20.87
CA MET A 247 32.73 3.28 21.65
C MET A 247 31.49 4.15 21.84
N LYS A 248 30.32 3.57 21.52
CA LYS A 248 28.99 4.15 21.78
C LYS A 248 28.81 4.40 23.28
N ASN A 249 29.30 5.52 23.81
CA ASN A 249 28.77 6.08 25.05
C ASN A 249 27.45 6.78 24.72
N PHE A 250 26.42 5.99 24.44
CA PHE A 250 25.05 6.49 24.39
C PHE A 250 24.57 6.64 25.83
N GLY A 251 24.49 7.88 26.32
CA GLY A 251 23.76 8.23 27.53
C GLY A 251 24.60 8.75 28.69
N GLN A 252 25.12 9.96 28.58
CA GLN A 252 25.26 10.96 29.65
C GLN A 252 26.00 12.13 29.04
N ASP A 253 25.29 13.25 28.87
CA ASP A 253 25.77 14.63 28.77
C ASP A 253 24.74 15.42 27.96
N GLY A 254 23.72 15.91 28.67
CA GLY A 254 22.65 16.72 28.08
C GLY A 254 21.59 17.21 29.06
N ASP A 255 21.35 16.48 30.16
CA ASP A 255 20.48 16.93 31.25
C ASP A 255 21.31 17.27 32.49
N GLN A 256 21.91 18.47 32.49
CA GLN A 256 22.20 19.30 33.67
C GLN A 256 23.17 20.42 33.30
N GLN A 257 22.63 21.59 32.99
CA GLN A 257 23.15 22.95 33.24
C GLN A 257 22.34 23.91 32.35
N ALA A 258 21.65 24.94 32.82
CA ALA A 258 21.30 25.42 34.14
C ALA A 258 20.18 26.44 33.88
N GLU A 259 18.99 26.19 34.42
CA GLU A 259 18.12 27.29 34.82
C GLU A 259 18.89 28.07 35.90
N ASN A 260 19.36 29.27 35.57
CA ASN A 260 19.44 30.36 36.53
C ASN A 260 19.68 31.72 35.87
N VAL A 261 18.62 32.54 35.99
CA VAL A 261 18.63 33.98 36.26
C VAL A 261 19.14 34.91 35.17
N GLN A 262 18.21 35.53 34.44
CA GLN A 262 18.10 36.99 34.40
C GLN A 262 16.78 37.43 33.77
N ASP A 263 15.83 37.86 34.60
CA ASP A 263 14.85 38.87 34.23
C ASP A 263 14.26 39.48 35.50
N GLY A 264 14.15 40.80 35.53
CA GLY A 264 13.37 41.51 36.56
C GLY A 264 14.04 42.73 37.19
N ASP A 265 14.45 43.69 36.36
CA ASP A 265 14.62 45.08 36.78
C ASP A 265 13.23 45.64 37.15
N ALA A 266 13.00 45.91 38.44
CA ALA A 266 11.79 46.56 38.94
C ALA A 266 12.12 47.47 40.12
N GLN A 267 12.38 48.73 39.78
CA GLN A 267 12.04 49.97 40.50
C GLN A 267 11.77 49.89 42.01
N SER A 268 12.60 50.60 42.78
CA SER A 268 12.11 51.31 43.97
C SER A 268 12.82 52.67 44.12
N ASN A 269 12.17 53.71 43.59
CA ASN A 269 12.24 55.03 44.19
C ASN A 269 11.18 55.04 45.30
N LEU A 270 11.56 55.25 46.55
CA LEU A 270 10.86 56.16 47.48
C LEU A 270 11.64 56.30 48.79
N GLU A 271 12.13 57.52 49.01
CA GLU A 271 12.21 58.30 50.25
C GLU A 271 12.20 57.58 51.61
N SER A 272 13.19 57.88 52.46
CA SER A 272 13.04 58.81 53.61
C SER A 272 14.28 58.68 54.51
N THR A 273 15.04 59.77 54.71
CA THR A 273 14.92 60.72 55.84
C THR A 273 15.51 60.17 57.15
N LEU A 274 16.51 60.92 57.65
CA LEU A 274 17.26 60.84 58.92
C LEU A 274 18.53 59.98 58.93
#